data_AF-A0A520CD96-F1
#
_entry.id   AF-A0A520CD96-F1
#
_cell.length_a   1.000
_cell.length_b   1.000
_cell.length_c   1.000
_cell.angle_alpha   90.00
_cell.angle_beta   90.00
_cell.angle_gamma   90.00
#
_symmetry.space_group_name_H-M   'P 1'
#
loop_
_entity.id
_entity.type
_entity.pdbx_description
1 polymer ?
#
loop_
_entity_poly.entity_id
_entity_poly.type
_entity_poly.pdbx_seq_one_letter_code
_entity_poly.pdbx_strand_id
1 'polypeptide(L)'
;MNYINFNGSIVETGTPVIEAANRGLRYGDGLFETIKYRNNEFQLIDDHLNRLWKGMSLMQFELPKLFTKDFITAELLKLIEKNKHAHARVRLTVIRNKGGLYDAVDNKPIFIIECWPLHENFGQLNENGLQLGIYKEALKSCDQFSNIKHNNFLPYLMGALYAKANKLNDVLILNQHKRICDST
;
A
#
# COMPACT_ATOMS: atom_id res chain seq x y z
N MET A 1 20.61 -4.72 -9.59
CA MET A 1 19.55 -4.02 -10.35
C MET A 1 18.25 -4.29 -9.63
N ASN A 2 17.47 -3.24 -9.37
CA ASN A 2 16.17 -3.38 -8.74
C ASN A 2 15.10 -3.42 -9.84
N TYR A 3 14.18 -4.35 -9.70
CA TYR A 3 13.06 -4.56 -10.60
C TYR A 3 11.75 -4.31 -9.86
N ILE A 4 10.71 -4.06 -10.64
CA ILE A 4 9.31 -4.06 -10.21
C ILE A 4 8.53 -5.04 -11.09
N ASN A 5 7.35 -5.45 -10.63
CA ASN A 5 6.40 -6.20 -11.45
C ASN A 5 5.23 -5.29 -11.82
N PHE A 6 5.01 -5.05 -13.10
CA PHE A 6 3.86 -4.31 -13.61
C PHE A 6 2.98 -5.22 -14.46
N ASN A 7 1.76 -5.50 -13.98
CA ASN A 7 0.81 -6.41 -14.65
C ASN A 7 1.42 -7.74 -15.11
N GLY A 8 2.28 -8.34 -14.29
CA GLY A 8 2.95 -9.61 -14.57
C GLY A 8 4.29 -9.47 -15.30
N SER A 9 4.64 -8.28 -15.78
CA SER A 9 5.89 -8.03 -16.48
C SER A 9 6.95 -7.47 -15.54
N ILE A 10 8.11 -8.11 -15.50
CA ILE A 10 9.26 -7.67 -14.70
C ILE A 10 10.03 -6.61 -15.49
N VAL A 11 10.10 -5.40 -14.95
CA VAL A 11 10.78 -4.25 -15.57
C VAL A 11 11.72 -3.61 -14.57
N GLU A 12 12.70 -2.85 -15.05
CA GLU A 12 13.60 -2.09 -14.16
C GLU A 12 12.82 -0.99 -13.42
N THR A 13 13.18 -0.71 -12.16
CA THR A 13 12.47 0.26 -11.30
C THR A 13 12.29 1.65 -11.93
N GLY A 14 13.19 2.09 -12.81
CA GLY A 14 13.09 3.38 -13.50
C GLY A 14 12.17 3.41 -14.71
N THR A 15 11.59 2.27 -15.11
CA THR A 15 10.73 2.17 -16.30
C THR A 15 9.40 2.90 -16.04
N PRO A 16 8.98 3.84 -16.91
CA PRO A 16 7.65 4.44 -16.79
C PRO A 16 6.56 3.39 -17.06
N VAL A 17 5.72 3.11 -16.06
CA VAL A 17 4.66 2.09 -16.15
C VAL A 17 3.24 2.65 -16.14
N ILE A 18 3.06 3.91 -15.72
CA ILE A 18 1.77 4.60 -15.74
C ILE A 18 1.88 5.94 -16.45
N GLU A 19 0.79 6.33 -17.10
CA GLU A 19 0.67 7.64 -17.76
C GLU A 19 0.06 8.68 -16.83
N ALA A 20 0.22 9.97 -17.18
CA ALA A 20 -0.43 11.08 -16.48
C ALA A 20 -1.97 10.98 -16.44
N ALA A 21 -2.56 10.15 -17.31
CA ALA A 21 -3.99 9.86 -17.35
C ALA A 21 -4.48 8.83 -16.32
N ASN A 22 -3.56 8.19 -15.59
CA ASN A 22 -3.91 7.17 -14.62
C ASN A 22 -4.68 7.76 -13.43
N ARG A 23 -5.80 7.13 -13.07
CA ARG A 23 -6.69 7.60 -12.00
C ARG A 23 -6.09 7.40 -10.61
N GLY A 24 -5.26 6.37 -10.42
CA GLY A 24 -4.47 6.19 -9.20
C GLY A 24 -3.56 7.39 -8.92
N LEU A 25 -2.90 7.91 -9.95
CA LEU A 25 -2.08 9.13 -9.86
C LEU A 25 -2.93 10.39 -9.62
N ARG A 26 -4.01 10.57 -10.39
CA ARG A 26 -4.82 11.79 -10.35
C ARG A 26 -5.67 11.94 -9.09
N TYR A 27 -6.21 10.84 -8.58
CA TYR A 27 -7.31 10.84 -7.61
C TYR A 27 -7.12 9.88 -6.44
N GLY A 28 -5.98 9.17 -6.37
CA GLY A 28 -5.79 8.12 -5.37
C GLY A 28 -6.75 6.93 -5.54
N ASP A 29 -7.29 6.72 -6.75
CA ASP A 29 -8.23 5.63 -7.09
C ASP A 29 -7.52 4.27 -7.11
N GLY A 30 -7.27 3.75 -5.92
CA GLY A 30 -6.64 2.46 -5.73
C GLY A 30 -6.38 2.10 -4.28
N LEU A 31 -5.86 0.89 -4.13
CA LEU A 31 -5.59 0.20 -2.88
C LEU A 31 -4.13 -0.24 -2.86
N PHE A 32 -3.63 -0.54 -1.68
CA PHE A 32 -2.35 -1.19 -1.54
C PHE A 32 -2.32 -2.14 -0.35
N GLU A 33 -1.42 -3.12 -0.44
CA GLU A 33 -1.02 -3.96 0.66
C GLU A 33 0.48 -3.86 0.89
N THR A 34 0.91 -4.12 2.12
CA THR A 34 2.33 -4.16 2.49
C THR A 34 2.56 -5.43 3.26
N ILE A 35 3.14 -6.42 2.58
CA ILE A 35 3.26 -7.80 3.00
C ILE A 35 4.71 -8.05 3.41
N LYS A 36 4.90 -8.76 4.51
CA LYS A 36 6.24 -9.19 4.94
C LYS A 36 6.54 -10.55 4.32
N TYR A 37 7.70 -10.68 3.68
CA TYR A 37 8.26 -11.95 3.22
C TYR A 37 9.45 -12.31 4.10
N ARG A 38 9.39 -13.46 4.77
CA ARG A 38 10.43 -13.95 5.67
C ARG A 38 10.44 -15.47 5.67
N ASN A 39 11.62 -16.08 5.80
CA ASN A 39 11.79 -17.54 5.89
C ASN A 39 11.06 -18.29 4.75
N ASN A 40 11.14 -17.75 3.53
CA ASN A 40 10.47 -18.25 2.33
C ASN A 40 8.93 -18.26 2.38
N GLU A 41 8.33 -17.44 3.24
CA GLU A 41 6.88 -17.35 3.39
C GLU A 41 6.37 -15.90 3.42
N PHE A 42 5.24 -15.66 2.76
CA PHE A 42 4.47 -14.43 2.89
C PHE A 42 3.64 -14.47 4.17
N GLN A 43 3.96 -13.59 5.11
CA GLN A 43 3.32 -13.55 6.42
C GLN A 43 1.89 -13.01 6.29
N LEU A 44 0.93 -13.73 6.88
CA LEU A 44 -0.51 -13.35 6.89
C LEU A 44 -1.09 -13.06 5.49
N ILE A 45 -0.62 -13.79 4.47
CA ILE A 45 -1.01 -13.52 3.08
C ILE A 45 -2.54 -13.59 2.88
N ASP A 46 -3.22 -14.51 3.56
CA ASP A 46 -4.68 -14.63 3.49
C ASP A 46 -5.38 -13.37 4.01
N ASP A 47 -4.93 -12.82 5.15
CA ASP A 47 -5.51 -11.61 5.73
C ASP A 47 -5.28 -10.38 4.83
N HIS A 48 -4.07 -10.27 4.27
CA HIS A 48 -3.73 -9.21 3.32
C HIS A 48 -4.62 -9.26 2.07
N LEU A 49 -4.78 -10.42 1.45
CA LEU A 49 -5.57 -10.56 0.23
C LEU A 49 -7.07 -10.44 0.49
N ASN A 50 -7.56 -10.95 1.62
CA ASN A 50 -8.95 -10.77 2.04
C ASN A 50 -9.29 -9.28 2.22
N ARG A 51 -8.40 -8.50 2.87
CA ARG A 51 -8.58 -7.06 3.00
C ARG A 51 -8.53 -6.35 1.64
N LEU A 52 -7.60 -6.73 0.78
CA LEU A 52 -7.49 -6.17 -0.58
C LEU A 52 -8.78 -6.41 -1.38
N TRP A 53 -9.25 -7.65 -1.47
CA TRP A 53 -10.45 -7.99 -2.23
C TRP A 53 -11.71 -7.34 -1.66
N LYS A 54 -11.84 -7.23 -0.34
CA LYS A 54 -12.92 -6.46 0.30
C LYS A 54 -12.87 -5.00 -0.14
N GLY A 55 -11.68 -4.39 -0.15
CA GLY A 55 -11.49 -3.03 -0.66
C GLY A 55 -11.84 -2.90 -2.14
N MET A 56 -11.39 -3.84 -2.96
CA MET A 56 -11.64 -3.84 -4.41
C MET A 56 -13.15 -3.95 -4.69
N SER A 57 -13.86 -4.81 -3.97
CA SER A 57 -15.31 -4.93 -4.06
C SER A 57 -16.01 -3.64 -3.61
N LEU A 58 -15.61 -3.05 -2.49
CA LEU A 58 -16.19 -1.81 -1.97
C LEU A 58 -15.98 -0.62 -2.92
N MET A 59 -14.83 -0.58 -3.60
CA MET A 59 -14.51 0.41 -4.62
C MET A 59 -15.04 0.04 -6.01
N GLN A 60 -15.84 -1.02 -6.17
CA GLN A 60 -16.43 -1.41 -7.46
C GLN A 60 -15.40 -1.68 -8.56
N PHE A 61 -14.31 -2.37 -8.22
CA PHE A 61 -13.41 -2.95 -9.23
C PHE A 61 -14.05 -4.19 -9.86
N GLU A 62 -13.88 -4.34 -11.16
CA GLU A 62 -14.18 -5.60 -11.86
C GLU A 62 -13.05 -6.60 -11.60
N LEU A 63 -13.24 -7.49 -10.64
CA LEU A 63 -12.25 -8.50 -10.28
C LEU A 63 -12.00 -9.45 -11.47
N PRO A 64 -10.78 -9.47 -12.05
CA PRO A 64 -10.47 -10.46 -13.07
C PRO A 64 -10.52 -11.86 -12.44
N LYS A 65 -11.08 -12.85 -13.16
CA LYS A 65 -11.13 -14.25 -12.68
C LYS A 65 -9.75 -14.81 -12.30
N LEU A 66 -8.70 -14.32 -12.96
CA LEU A 66 -7.32 -14.73 -12.71
C LEU A 66 -6.69 -14.08 -11.47
N PHE A 67 -7.36 -13.12 -10.82
CA PHE A 67 -6.84 -12.39 -9.66
C PHE A 67 -6.98 -13.20 -8.35
N THR A 68 -6.56 -14.46 -8.40
CA THR A 68 -6.65 -15.44 -7.31
C THR A 68 -5.47 -15.30 -6.35
N LYS A 69 -5.58 -15.94 -5.16
CA LYS A 69 -4.47 -16.04 -4.20
C LYS A 69 -3.20 -16.57 -4.86
N ASP A 70 -3.33 -17.67 -5.60
CA ASP A 70 -2.18 -18.36 -6.19
C ASP A 70 -1.50 -17.50 -7.25
N PHE A 71 -2.28 -16.83 -8.10
CA PHE A 71 -1.74 -15.91 -9.09
C PHE A 71 -0.99 -14.75 -8.44
N ILE A 72 -1.62 -14.07 -7.47
CA ILE A 72 -0.98 -12.92 -6.79
C ILE A 72 0.28 -13.39 -6.07
N THR A 73 0.23 -14.51 -5.36
CA THR A 73 1.38 -15.07 -4.63
C THR A 73 2.53 -15.44 -5.57
N ALA A 74 2.23 -16.03 -6.73
CA ALA A 74 3.22 -16.33 -7.75
C ALA A 74 3.87 -15.05 -8.30
N GLU A 75 3.09 -13.99 -8.57
CA GLU A 75 3.63 -12.71 -9.06
C GLU A 75 4.45 -11.96 -8.00
N LEU A 76 4.10 -12.07 -6.72
CA LEU A 76 4.91 -11.58 -5.60
C LEU A 76 6.25 -12.34 -5.51
N LEU A 77 6.21 -13.67 -5.56
CA LEU A 77 7.40 -14.53 -5.45
C LEU A 77 8.35 -14.31 -6.64
N LYS A 78 7.81 -14.23 -7.85
CA LYS A 78 8.55 -13.92 -9.07
C LYS A 78 9.40 -12.65 -8.94
N LEU A 79 8.86 -11.60 -8.32
CA LEU A 79 9.61 -10.37 -8.10
C LEU A 79 10.69 -10.54 -7.01
N ILE A 80 10.36 -11.22 -5.91
CA ILE A 80 11.31 -11.51 -4.83
C ILE A 80 12.53 -12.26 -5.35
N GLU A 81 12.32 -13.30 -6.14
CA GLU A 81 13.39 -14.10 -6.74
C GLU A 81 14.23 -13.28 -7.71
N LYS A 82 13.58 -12.45 -8.54
CA LYS A 82 14.28 -11.55 -9.47
C LYS A 82 15.22 -10.59 -8.74
N ASN A 83 14.76 -10.01 -7.62
CA ASN A 83 15.53 -9.08 -6.81
C ASN A 83 16.46 -9.77 -5.78
N LYS A 84 16.41 -11.12 -5.69
CA LYS A 84 17.24 -11.95 -4.80
C LYS A 84 17.15 -11.52 -3.33
N HIS A 85 15.96 -11.19 -2.85
CA HIS A 85 15.75 -10.80 -1.46
C HIS A 85 15.46 -12.02 -0.58
N ALA A 86 16.30 -12.28 0.43
CA ALA A 86 16.06 -13.34 1.41
C ALA A 86 14.86 -13.01 2.33
N HIS A 87 14.77 -11.75 2.75
CA HIS A 87 13.67 -11.19 3.52
C HIS A 87 13.29 -9.84 2.95
N ALA A 88 12.00 -9.56 2.81
CA ALA A 88 11.55 -8.35 2.13
C ALA A 88 10.25 -7.78 2.71
N ARG A 89 10.11 -6.48 2.55
CA ARG A 89 8.81 -5.80 2.53
C ARG A 89 8.35 -5.75 1.08
N VAL A 90 7.15 -6.25 0.80
CA VAL A 90 6.57 -6.28 -0.54
C VAL A 90 5.33 -5.39 -0.55
N ARG A 91 5.26 -4.45 -1.46
CA ARG A 91 4.08 -3.61 -1.68
C ARG A 91 3.36 -4.09 -2.92
N LEU A 92 2.09 -4.47 -2.77
CA LEU A 92 1.18 -4.70 -3.89
C LEU A 92 0.26 -3.50 -3.99
N THR A 93 0.32 -2.76 -5.09
CA THR A 93 -0.57 -1.63 -5.37
C THR A 93 -1.53 -2.02 -6.48
N VAL A 94 -2.82 -1.75 -6.28
CA VAL A 94 -3.89 -1.98 -7.26
C VAL A 94 -4.55 -0.63 -7.56
N ILE A 95 -4.65 -0.24 -8.82
CA ILE A 95 -5.23 1.05 -9.23
C ILE A 95 -6.22 0.87 -10.37
N ARG A 96 -7.25 1.72 -10.41
CA ARG A 96 -8.08 1.84 -11.61
C ARG A 96 -7.27 2.55 -12.67
N ASN A 97 -7.39 2.09 -13.91
CA ASN A 97 -6.51 2.52 -14.99
C ASN A 97 -6.82 3.96 -15.47
N LYS A 98 -7.17 4.15 -16.74
CA LYS A 98 -7.38 5.47 -17.34
C LYS A 98 -8.85 5.90 -17.22
N GLY A 99 -9.08 7.21 -17.22
CA GLY A 99 -10.43 7.77 -17.26
C GLY A 99 -10.49 9.25 -16.95
N GLY A 100 -11.68 9.82 -17.18
CA GLY A 100 -12.06 11.16 -16.73
C GLY A 100 -12.30 11.19 -15.22
N LEU A 101 -12.91 12.28 -14.72
CA LEU A 101 -13.19 12.46 -13.30
C LEU A 101 -14.18 11.40 -12.77
N TYR A 102 -15.29 11.20 -13.49
CA TYR A 102 -16.34 10.25 -13.13
C TYR A 102 -16.41 9.03 -14.07
N ASP A 103 -15.78 9.11 -15.25
CA ASP A 103 -15.87 8.09 -16.28
C ASP A 103 -14.54 7.34 -16.42
N ALA A 104 -14.40 6.23 -15.71
CA ALA A 104 -13.33 5.28 -15.99
C ALA A 104 -13.55 4.64 -17.38
N VAL A 105 -12.48 4.40 -18.13
CA VAL A 105 -12.58 3.68 -19.42
C VAL A 105 -13.07 2.25 -19.19
N ASP A 106 -12.54 1.60 -18.15
CA ASP A 106 -13.06 0.38 -17.56
C ASP A 106 -12.79 0.36 -16.05
N ASN A 107 -13.41 -0.60 -15.36
CA ASN A 107 -13.22 -0.80 -13.92
C ASN A 107 -12.19 -1.90 -13.62
N LYS A 108 -11.38 -2.28 -14.61
CA LYS A 108 -10.40 -3.35 -14.44
C LYS A 108 -9.19 -2.81 -13.68
N PRO A 109 -8.68 -3.56 -12.70
CA PRO A 109 -7.48 -3.17 -11.98
C PRO A 109 -6.24 -3.36 -12.88
N ILE A 110 -5.27 -2.48 -12.70
CA ILE A 110 -3.87 -2.79 -12.98
C ILE A 110 -3.13 -2.89 -11.64
N PHE A 111 -2.04 -3.64 -11.59
CA PHE A 111 -1.25 -3.80 -10.39
C PHE A 111 0.24 -3.54 -10.60
N ILE A 112 0.87 -3.03 -9.54
CA ILE A 112 2.30 -2.79 -9.44
C ILE A 112 2.78 -3.49 -8.17
N ILE A 113 3.82 -4.29 -8.28
CA ILE A 113 4.51 -4.91 -7.14
C ILE A 113 5.90 -4.31 -7.03
N GLU A 114 6.23 -3.87 -5.84
CA GLU A 114 7.56 -3.41 -5.46
C GLU A 114 8.04 -4.22 -4.26
N CYS A 115 9.34 -4.41 -4.13
CA CYS A 115 9.91 -5.01 -2.93
C CYS A 115 11.24 -4.37 -2.53
N TRP A 116 11.51 -4.40 -1.24
CA TRP A 116 12.73 -3.88 -0.62
C TRP A 116 13.22 -4.89 0.41
N PRO A 117 14.55 -5.07 0.57
CA PRO A 117 15.08 -5.94 1.60
C PRO A 117 14.70 -5.40 2.99
N LEU A 118 14.44 -6.30 3.95
CA LEU A 118 14.33 -5.91 5.35
C LEU A 118 15.71 -5.58 5.92
N HIS A 119 15.80 -4.59 6.81
CA HIS A 119 17.03 -4.30 7.56
C HIS A 119 17.48 -5.50 8.39
N GLU A 120 18.77 -5.69 8.58
CA GLU A 120 19.32 -6.84 9.33
C GLU A 120 18.77 -6.97 10.76
N ASN A 121 18.44 -5.85 11.41
CA ASN A 121 17.86 -5.79 12.74
C ASN A 121 16.31 -5.86 12.76
N PHE A 122 15.67 -6.29 11.67
CA PHE A 122 14.21 -6.37 11.62
C PHE A 122 13.65 -7.23 12.76
N GLY A 123 12.63 -6.72 13.45
CA GLY A 123 11.99 -7.40 14.57
C GLY A 123 12.63 -7.18 15.95
N GLN A 124 13.70 -6.38 16.04
CA GLN A 124 14.22 -5.91 17.33
C GLN A 124 13.41 -4.71 17.83
N LEU A 125 13.12 -4.68 19.13
CA LEU A 125 12.53 -3.50 19.79
C LEU A 125 13.61 -2.46 20.03
N ASN A 126 13.22 -1.19 19.99
CA ASN A 126 14.10 -0.11 20.43
C ASN A 126 14.16 -0.08 21.97
N GLU A 127 15.28 0.40 22.51
CA GLU A 127 15.51 0.43 23.96
C GLU A 127 14.85 1.62 24.65
N ASN A 128 14.66 2.74 23.93
CA ASN A 128 14.30 4.05 24.51
C ASN A 128 12.80 4.40 24.38
N GLY A 129 11.99 3.52 23.81
CA GLY A 129 10.61 3.81 23.45
C GLY A 129 10.47 4.77 22.25
N LEU A 130 9.22 5.05 21.88
CA LEU A 130 8.87 6.05 20.87
C LEU A 130 8.20 7.25 21.54
N GLN A 131 8.65 8.45 21.18
CA GLN A 131 8.00 9.70 21.55
C GLN A 131 6.90 10.01 20.54
N LEU A 132 5.66 10.10 21.03
CA LEU A 132 4.47 10.34 20.23
C LEU A 132 3.90 11.74 20.46
N GLY A 133 3.42 12.36 19.39
CA GLY A 133 2.54 13.53 19.47
C GLY A 133 1.11 13.21 19.05
N ILE A 134 0.26 14.24 18.99
CA ILE A 134 -1.09 14.15 18.42
C ILE A 134 -1.18 15.16 17.29
N TYR A 135 -1.46 14.68 16.07
CA TYR A 135 -1.70 15.55 14.92
C TYR A 135 -3.20 15.85 14.80
N LYS A 136 -3.55 17.15 14.77
CA LYS A 136 -4.94 17.62 14.89
C LYS A 136 -5.48 18.32 13.65
N GLU A 137 -4.64 18.60 12.66
CA GLU A 137 -5.02 19.45 11.51
C GLU A 137 -5.69 18.67 10.38
N ALA A 138 -5.35 17.39 10.20
CA ALA A 138 -6.05 16.48 9.30
C ALA A 138 -6.70 15.34 10.09
N LEU A 139 -7.97 15.06 9.78
CA LEU A 139 -8.76 14.05 10.47
C LEU A 139 -9.03 12.87 9.52
N LYS A 140 -8.97 11.65 10.05
CA LYS A 140 -9.44 10.46 9.34
C LYS A 140 -10.96 10.46 9.30
N SER A 141 -11.53 10.17 8.14
CA SER A 141 -12.98 10.00 7.99
C SER A 141 -13.51 8.84 8.85
N CYS A 142 -14.81 8.87 9.14
CA CYS A 142 -15.52 7.78 9.81
C CYS A 142 -16.56 7.18 8.84
N ASP A 143 -16.08 6.65 7.73
CA ASP A 143 -16.92 6.04 6.69
C ASP A 143 -16.49 4.60 6.39
N GLN A 144 -17.20 3.94 5.47
CA GLN A 144 -16.88 2.58 5.06
C GLN A 144 -15.50 2.45 4.39
N PHE A 145 -15.00 3.50 3.75
CA PHE A 145 -13.70 3.51 3.07
C PHE A 145 -12.52 3.64 4.06
N SER A 146 -12.79 4.11 5.26
CA SER A 146 -11.78 4.27 6.32
C SER A 146 -11.21 2.95 6.83
N ASN A 147 -11.89 1.83 6.52
CA ASN A 147 -11.50 0.47 6.89
C ASN A 147 -10.74 -0.29 5.79
N ILE A 148 -10.55 0.32 4.61
CA ILE A 148 -9.79 -0.27 3.49
C ILE A 148 -8.47 0.47 3.33
N LYS A 149 -7.45 -0.22 2.80
CA LYS A 149 -6.10 0.31 2.66
C LYS A 149 -5.92 1.04 1.33
N HIS A 150 -6.63 2.17 1.17
CA HIS A 150 -6.64 2.97 -0.06
C HIS A 150 -5.44 3.93 -0.17
N ASN A 151 -5.16 4.41 -1.38
CA ASN A 151 -4.03 5.29 -1.67
C ASN A 151 -4.20 6.74 -1.15
N ASN A 152 -5.37 7.13 -0.65
CA ASN A 152 -5.63 8.46 -0.08
C ASN A 152 -4.98 8.62 1.30
N PHE A 153 -3.66 8.89 1.31
CA PHE A 153 -2.82 8.83 2.50
C PHE A 153 -2.48 10.21 3.09
N LEU A 154 -3.13 11.28 2.62
CA LEU A 154 -2.78 12.67 2.96
C LEU A 154 -2.79 12.94 4.48
N PRO A 155 -3.78 12.52 5.29
CA PRO A 155 -3.76 12.76 6.73
C PRO A 155 -2.50 12.18 7.42
N TYR A 156 -2.07 10.99 6.98
CA TYR A 156 -0.90 10.31 7.50
C TYR A 156 0.39 11.00 7.06
N LEU A 157 0.50 11.38 5.78
CA LEU A 157 1.65 12.15 5.28
C LEU A 157 1.84 13.46 6.04
N MET A 158 0.75 14.21 6.24
CA MET A 158 0.82 15.48 6.97
C MET A 158 1.18 15.27 8.44
N GLY A 159 0.66 14.20 9.07
CA GLY A 159 1.08 13.79 10.40
C GLY A 159 2.57 13.45 10.49
N ALA A 160 3.11 12.71 9.52
CA ALA A 160 4.53 12.34 9.49
C ALA A 160 5.44 13.57 9.30
N LEU A 161 5.02 14.53 8.47
CA LEU A 161 5.72 15.81 8.30
C LEU A 161 5.70 16.64 9.60
N TYR A 162 4.55 16.69 10.29
CA TYR A 162 4.43 17.31 11.60
C TYR A 162 5.35 16.63 12.62
N ALA A 163 5.38 15.29 12.66
CA ALA A 163 6.23 14.52 13.56
C ALA A 163 7.71 14.91 13.37
N LYS A 164 8.15 14.94 12.10
CA LYS A 164 9.51 15.36 11.74
C LYS A 164 9.82 16.79 12.15
N ALA A 165 8.93 17.74 11.90
CA ALA A 165 9.12 19.14 12.27
C ALA A 165 9.23 19.34 13.79
N ASN A 166 8.54 18.50 14.58
CA ASN A 166 8.52 18.55 16.03
C ASN A 166 9.49 17.56 16.70
N LYS A 167 10.37 16.89 15.92
CA LYS A 167 11.34 15.89 16.39
C LYS A 167 10.71 14.73 17.17
N LEU A 168 9.50 14.33 16.78
CA LEU A 168 8.77 13.17 17.30
C LEU A 168 9.08 11.93 16.46
N ASN A 169 8.90 10.74 17.04
CA ASN A 169 9.07 9.49 16.30
C ASN A 169 7.85 9.17 15.43
N ASP A 170 6.65 9.47 15.91
CA ASP A 170 5.37 9.23 15.25
C ASP A 170 4.30 10.14 15.89
N VAL A 171 3.10 10.22 15.31
CA VAL A 171 1.96 10.96 15.84
C VAL A 171 0.68 10.16 15.74
N LEU A 172 -0.17 10.34 16.75
CA LEU A 172 -1.54 9.84 16.74
C LEU A 172 -2.41 10.72 15.85
N ILE A 173 -3.15 10.08 14.95
CA ILE A 173 -4.16 10.69 14.09
C ILE A 173 -5.53 10.61 14.77
N LEU A 174 -6.30 11.68 14.63
CA LEU A 174 -7.66 11.76 15.15
C LEU A 174 -8.68 11.51 14.03
N ASN A 175 -9.86 11.01 14.42
CA ASN A 175 -11.02 10.94 13.53
C ASN A 175 -11.89 12.20 13.61
N GLN A 176 -12.96 12.26 12.81
CA GLN A 176 -13.90 13.40 12.77
C GLN A 176 -14.57 13.71 14.13
N HIS A 177 -14.60 12.75 15.06
CA HIS A 177 -15.11 12.92 16.42
C HIS A 177 -14.02 13.30 17.44
N LYS A 178 -12.81 13.65 16.96
CA LYS A 178 -11.63 13.99 17.78
C LYS A 178 -11.16 12.86 18.68
N ARG A 179 -11.46 11.61 18.32
CA ARG A 179 -10.98 10.40 19.02
C ARG A 179 -9.74 9.87 18.31
N ILE A 180 -8.82 9.29 19.06
CA ILE A 180 -7.64 8.61 18.50
C ILE A 180 -8.12 7.46 17.59
N CYS A 181 -7.50 7.31 16.42
CA CYS A 181 -7.86 6.23 15.48
C CYS A 181 -6.67 5.46 14.90
N ASP A 182 -5.56 6.11 14.57
CA ASP A 182 -4.38 5.50 13.92
C ASP A 182 -3.10 6.27 14.31
N SER A 183 -1.94 5.81 13.86
CA SER A 183 -0.69 6.59 13.78
C SER A 183 -0.09 6.59 12.37
N THR A 184 1.04 7.26 12.14
CA THR A 184 1.63 7.46 10.81
C THR A 184 2.57 6.36 10.35
#